data_AF-E5S1J9-F1
#
_entry.id   AF-E5S1J9-F1
#
_cell.length_a   1.000
_cell.length_b   1.000
_cell.length_c   1.000
_cell.angle_alpha   90.00
_cell.angle_beta   90.00
_cell.angle_gamma   90.00
#
_symmetry.space_group_name_H-M   'P 1'
#
loop_
_entity.id
_entity.type
_entity.pdbx_description
1 polymer ?
#
loop_
_entity_poly.entity_id
_entity_poly.type
_entity_poly.pdbx_seq_one_letter_code
_entity_poly.pdbx_strand_id
1 'polypeptide(L)'
;MISVQLTSLRSTTFHTFISSSWLSGNDDILISKSSGEVDTSEPNSQSRQSFNMTEVIRSDKKVTKSRWAFWSSKFRYYRKGHDNDHRVKFLTKSQRQNVVRSWEKVPNKRALGEEIYIQIFMHKPMLKSLFPFRTVPVDQLRNNALFTRQAAIFADFIDCVVGYLAIDNGNLIMELSERVGVNHALMTSVNFDPEWWVLFANSVLDCIRQYCEPQFICLPISRHITRKIMIAWRILLKEVVDRMSEAFIQRRELDIRQENNCDPNAQLVESEEKQNHSEDDDLNNPNLEIFDVQL
;
A
#
# COMPACT_ATOMS: atom_id res chain seq x y z
N MET A 1 22.50 -23.87 8.50
CA MET A 1 22.71 -22.56 9.14
C MET A 1 22.86 -21.46 8.07
N ILE A 2 21.92 -21.41 7.11
CA ILE A 2 21.84 -20.40 6.03
C ILE A 2 20.34 -20.21 5.78
N SER A 3 19.68 -19.26 6.45
CA SER A 3 18.30 -18.87 6.09
C SER A 3 17.81 -17.53 6.66
N VAL A 4 18.68 -16.73 7.31
CA VAL A 4 18.23 -15.49 7.98
C VAL A 4 18.71 -14.22 7.27
N GLN A 5 19.60 -14.30 6.27
CA GLN A 5 20.13 -13.11 5.60
C GLN A 5 19.35 -12.62 4.36
N LEU A 6 18.43 -13.42 3.79
CA LEU A 6 17.69 -13.00 2.59
C LEU A 6 16.44 -12.14 2.84
N THR A 7 15.95 -12.05 4.08
CA THR A 7 14.76 -11.25 4.43
C THR A 7 15.10 -9.78 4.70
N SER A 8 16.29 -9.49 5.23
CA SER A 8 16.72 -8.13 5.57
C SER A 8 16.93 -7.26 4.32
N LEU A 9 17.52 -7.81 3.25
CA LEU A 9 17.75 -7.09 1.99
C LEU A 9 16.45 -6.77 1.23
N ARG A 10 15.42 -7.63 1.33
CA ARG A 10 14.11 -7.36 0.72
C ARG A 10 13.33 -6.27 1.47
N SER A 11 13.47 -6.20 2.79
CA SER A 11 12.76 -5.20 3.62
C SER A 11 13.19 -3.78 3.26
N THR A 12 14.50 -3.50 3.24
CA THR A 12 15.01 -2.14 2.98
C THR A 12 14.72 -1.68 1.54
N THR A 13 14.92 -2.56 0.55
CA THR A 13 14.57 -2.26 -0.85
C THR A 13 13.07 -2.06 -1.04
N PHE A 14 12.21 -2.86 -0.38
CA PHE A 14 10.76 -2.69 -0.43
C PHE A 14 10.29 -1.39 0.25
N HIS A 15 10.91 -1.03 1.38
CA HIS A 15 10.64 0.22 2.10
C HIS A 15 10.93 1.47 1.25
N THR A 16 11.98 1.47 0.45
CA THR A 16 12.31 2.55 -0.52
C THR A 16 11.46 2.45 -1.80
N PHE A 17 11.10 1.24 -2.23
CA PHE A 17 10.33 0.98 -3.45
C PHE A 17 8.88 1.45 -3.34
N ILE A 18 8.23 1.27 -2.19
CA ILE A 18 6.90 1.84 -1.94
C ILE A 18 6.97 3.37 -2.06
N SER A 19 7.98 4.03 -1.49
CA SER A 19 8.09 5.49 -1.60
C SER A 19 8.26 6.01 -3.03
N SER A 20 8.94 5.26 -3.91
CA SER A 20 9.29 5.68 -5.27
C SER A 20 8.27 5.28 -6.34
N SER A 21 7.62 4.12 -6.20
CA SER A 21 6.65 3.63 -7.19
C SER A 21 5.32 4.38 -7.19
N TRP A 22 4.99 5.08 -6.10
CA TRP A 22 3.74 5.85 -5.99
C TRP A 22 3.91 7.34 -6.34
N LEU A 23 5.14 7.87 -6.27
CA LEU A 23 5.47 9.26 -6.62
C LEU A 23 5.86 9.45 -8.09
N SER A 24 6.33 8.40 -8.78
CA SER A 24 6.66 8.46 -10.20
C SER A 24 5.40 8.27 -11.06
N GLY A 25 4.52 9.27 -10.97
CA GLY A 25 3.37 9.45 -11.85
C GLY A 25 3.64 10.35 -13.06
N ASN A 26 4.88 10.81 -13.24
CA ASN A 26 5.36 11.55 -14.40
C ASN A 26 6.82 11.14 -14.66
N ASP A 27 7.10 10.68 -15.88
CA ASP A 27 8.17 11.18 -16.75
C ASP A 27 8.21 10.36 -18.05
N ASP A 28 8.35 11.08 -19.15
CA ASP A 28 8.28 10.64 -20.53
C ASP A 28 9.16 9.44 -20.87
N ILE A 29 8.60 8.44 -21.56
CA ILE A 29 9.40 7.44 -22.28
C ILE A 29 9.05 7.50 -23.75
N LEU A 30 9.96 8.15 -24.48
CA LEU A 30 10.12 8.12 -25.93
C LEU A 30 10.08 6.68 -26.46
N ILE A 31 9.14 6.44 -27.38
CA ILE A 31 9.04 5.22 -28.16
C ILE A 31 10.19 5.19 -29.17
N SER A 32 11.20 4.37 -28.94
CA SER A 32 12.10 3.91 -30.00
C SER A 32 11.55 2.61 -30.60
N LYS A 33 11.09 2.72 -31.85
CA LYS A 33 10.76 1.57 -32.70
C LYS A 33 12.06 0.85 -33.09
N SER A 34 12.10 -0.47 -32.90
CA SER A 34 13.05 -1.34 -33.59
C SER A 34 12.31 -2.58 -34.06
N SER A 35 12.17 -2.69 -35.39
CA SER A 35 11.70 -3.86 -36.12
C SER A 35 12.70 -5.01 -36.00
N GLY A 36 12.23 -6.26 -35.96
CA GLY A 36 13.09 -7.44 -36.00
C GLY A 36 12.34 -8.75 -35.76
N GLU A 37 11.96 -9.35 -36.87
CA GLU A 37 11.62 -10.74 -37.21
C GLU A 37 11.24 -11.83 -36.17
N VAL A 38 10.24 -12.58 -36.63
CA VAL A 38 9.67 -13.83 -36.14
C VAL A 38 10.71 -14.95 -36.12
N ASP A 39 10.78 -15.70 -35.02
CA ASP A 39 11.18 -17.10 -35.11
C ASP A 39 10.34 -17.99 -34.19
N THR A 40 9.87 -19.08 -34.77
CA THR A 40 8.90 -20.04 -34.23
C THR A 40 9.63 -21.22 -33.60
N SER A 41 9.52 -21.39 -32.29
CA SER A 41 9.77 -22.69 -31.66
C SER A 41 9.06 -22.79 -30.30
N GLU A 42 8.07 -23.68 -30.22
CA GLU A 42 7.50 -24.16 -28.95
C GLU A 42 8.59 -24.78 -28.06
N PRO A 43 8.40 -24.79 -26.73
CA PRO A 43 8.07 -26.10 -26.17
C PRO A 43 7.10 -26.10 -24.96
N ASN A 44 6.34 -27.19 -24.94
CA ASN A 44 5.88 -27.98 -23.81
C ASN A 44 4.89 -27.42 -22.77
N SER A 45 3.69 -27.97 -22.90
CA SER A 45 2.58 -28.08 -21.96
C SER A 45 2.96 -28.56 -20.56
N GLN A 46 2.72 -27.69 -19.57
CA GLN A 46 2.44 -28.10 -18.20
C GLN A 46 1.11 -27.49 -17.74
N SER A 47 0.10 -28.36 -17.62
CA SER A 47 -1.07 -28.31 -16.73
C SER A 47 -1.49 -26.91 -16.22
N ARG A 48 -2.20 -26.14 -17.05
CA ARG A 48 -3.03 -25.02 -16.58
C ARG A 48 -4.23 -25.57 -15.81
N GLN A 49 -4.21 -25.53 -14.48
CA GLN A 49 -5.43 -25.66 -13.69
C GLN A 49 -6.33 -24.45 -14.02
N SER A 50 -7.38 -24.70 -14.79
CA SER A 50 -8.40 -23.71 -15.13
C SER A 50 -9.19 -23.34 -13.87
N PHE A 51 -9.08 -22.08 -13.44
CA PHE A 51 -9.95 -21.49 -12.43
C PHE A 51 -11.39 -21.42 -12.99
N ASN A 52 -12.30 -22.24 -12.45
CA ASN A 52 -13.71 -22.22 -12.84
C ASN A 52 -14.40 -21.04 -12.13
N MET A 53 -14.63 -19.94 -12.87
CA MET A 53 -15.18 -18.67 -12.37
C MET A 53 -16.68 -18.70 -12.01
N THR A 54 -17.40 -19.77 -12.32
CA THR A 54 -18.86 -19.69 -12.45
C THR A 54 -19.65 -19.76 -11.13
N GLU A 55 -19.00 -20.02 -9.98
CA GLU A 55 -19.70 -20.21 -8.69
C GLU A 55 -19.66 -19.02 -7.72
N VAL A 56 -18.96 -17.93 -8.02
CA VAL A 56 -18.72 -16.86 -7.02
C VAL A 56 -19.79 -15.76 -7.01
N ILE A 57 -20.73 -15.74 -7.96
CA ILE A 57 -21.76 -14.68 -8.03
C ILE A 57 -23.10 -15.19 -7.48
N ARG A 58 -23.19 -15.32 -6.14
CA ARG A 58 -24.49 -15.28 -5.45
C ARG A 58 -24.53 -14.04 -4.56
N SER A 59 -25.22 -13.01 -5.04
CA SER A 59 -25.47 -11.75 -4.33
C SER A 59 -26.37 -12.02 -3.12
N ASP A 60 -25.76 -12.27 -1.96
CA ASP A 60 -26.47 -12.53 -0.73
C ASP A 60 -26.45 -11.28 0.15
N LYS A 61 -27.50 -10.45 0.03
CA LYS A 61 -27.65 -9.14 0.69
C LYS A 61 -27.58 -9.18 2.23
N LYS A 62 -27.70 -10.36 2.85
CA LYS A 62 -27.49 -10.55 4.31
C LYS A 62 -26.01 -10.68 4.69
N VAL A 63 -25.18 -11.25 3.82
CA VAL A 63 -23.75 -11.47 4.07
C VAL A 63 -22.99 -10.13 4.06
N THR A 64 -23.39 -9.20 3.19
CA THR A 64 -22.79 -7.87 3.10
C THR A 64 -22.96 -7.09 4.41
N LYS A 65 -24.16 -7.06 5.01
CA LYS A 65 -24.43 -6.30 6.24
C LYS A 65 -23.56 -6.76 7.41
N SER A 66 -23.36 -8.07 7.59
CA SER A 66 -22.46 -8.61 8.61
C SER A 66 -20.98 -8.38 8.29
N ARG A 67 -20.58 -8.39 7.01
CA ARG A 67 -19.20 -8.05 6.61
C ARG A 67 -18.90 -6.59 6.94
N TRP A 68 -19.79 -5.66 6.60
CA TRP A 68 -19.65 -4.23 6.92
C TRP A 68 -19.67 -3.93 8.42
N ALA A 69 -20.53 -4.62 9.19
CA ALA A 69 -20.61 -4.45 10.65
C ALA A 69 -19.29 -4.74 11.39
N PHE A 70 -18.47 -5.64 10.84
CA PHE A 70 -17.16 -5.94 11.41
C PHE A 70 -16.16 -4.79 11.21
N TRP A 71 -16.21 -4.14 10.04
CA TRP A 71 -15.33 -3.01 9.69
C TRP A 71 -15.80 -1.68 10.29
N SER A 72 -17.11 -1.55 10.59
CA SER A 72 -17.74 -0.31 11.07
C SER A 72 -17.48 0.02 12.54
N SER A 73 -16.80 -0.84 13.29
CA SER A 73 -16.36 -0.50 14.65
C SER A 73 -15.24 0.53 14.51
N LYS A 74 -15.62 1.83 14.60
CA LYS A 74 -14.80 3.05 14.39
C LYS A 74 -13.30 2.81 14.56
N PHE A 75 -12.51 3.32 13.61
CA PHE A 75 -11.06 3.44 13.68
C PHE A 75 -10.67 3.85 15.12
N ARG A 76 -10.13 2.90 15.88
CA ARG A 76 -9.69 3.21 17.24
C ARG A 76 -8.44 4.04 17.09
N TYR A 77 -8.43 5.24 17.66
CA TYR A 77 -7.21 6.03 17.78
C TYR A 77 -6.20 5.18 18.56
N TYR A 78 -5.19 4.65 17.87
CA TYR A 78 -4.10 3.96 18.51
C TYR A 78 -3.22 5.04 19.13
N ARG A 79 -3.39 5.27 20.43
CA ARG A 79 -2.42 6.07 21.19
C ARG A 79 -1.11 5.29 21.14
N LYS A 80 -0.10 5.87 20.49
CA LYS A 80 1.29 5.35 20.45
C LYS A 80 1.81 5.29 21.89
N GLY A 81 1.49 4.19 22.58
CA GLY A 81 2.07 3.86 23.86
C GLY A 81 3.53 3.53 23.63
N HIS A 82 4.40 4.02 24.52
CA HIS A 82 5.83 3.74 24.53
C HIS A 82 6.09 2.31 25.01
N ASP A 83 5.39 1.34 24.43
CA ASP A 83 5.49 -0.06 24.80
C ASP A 83 6.62 -0.69 23.98
N ASN A 84 7.72 -1.02 24.66
CA ASN A 84 8.90 -1.65 24.05
C ASN A 84 8.60 -3.10 23.60
N ASP A 85 7.40 -3.63 23.87
CA ASP A 85 6.96 -4.93 23.41
C ASP A 85 6.57 -4.92 21.92
N HIS A 86 7.49 -5.38 21.08
CA HIS A 86 7.32 -5.52 19.63
C HIS A 86 6.41 -6.68 19.22
N ARG A 87 5.91 -7.49 20.15
CA ARG A 87 5.15 -8.70 19.80
C ARG A 87 3.77 -8.39 19.22
N VAL A 88 3.25 -9.34 18.45
CA VAL A 88 1.90 -9.26 17.90
C VAL A 88 0.88 -9.51 19.01
N LYS A 89 0.14 -8.48 19.42
CA LYS A 89 -0.86 -8.56 20.51
C LYS A 89 -2.29 -8.83 20.05
N PHE A 90 -2.59 -8.55 18.78
CA PHE A 90 -3.94 -8.66 18.23
C PHE A 90 -4.28 -10.08 17.72
N LEU A 91 -3.30 -10.99 17.64
CA LEU A 91 -3.49 -12.39 17.28
C LEU A 91 -2.82 -13.31 18.30
N THR A 92 -3.51 -14.41 18.63
CA THR A 92 -2.88 -15.52 19.38
C THR A 92 -1.84 -16.24 18.52
N LYS A 93 -0.89 -16.94 19.16
CA LYS A 93 0.12 -17.77 18.48
C LYS A 93 -0.48 -18.76 17.46
N SER A 94 -1.61 -19.40 17.80
CA SER A 94 -2.30 -20.34 16.90
C SER A 94 -2.92 -19.63 15.70
N GLN A 95 -3.60 -18.50 15.90
CA GLN A 95 -4.16 -17.71 14.80
C GLN A 95 -3.07 -17.19 13.86
N ARG A 96 -1.93 -16.79 14.43
CA ARG A 96 -0.75 -16.36 13.68
C ARG A 96 -0.22 -17.44 12.74
N GLN A 97 -0.02 -18.65 13.29
CA GLN A 97 0.42 -19.81 12.51
C GLN A 97 -0.58 -20.19 11.42
N ASN A 98 -1.89 -20.05 11.68
CA ASN A 98 -2.93 -20.30 10.69
C ASN A 98 -2.84 -19.34 9.49
N VAL A 99 -2.61 -18.05 9.73
CA VAL A 99 -2.41 -17.07 8.65
C VAL A 99 -1.15 -17.41 7.85
N VAL A 100 -0.02 -17.60 8.53
CA VAL A 100 1.27 -17.90 7.86
C VAL A 100 1.16 -19.15 6.99
N ARG A 101 0.64 -20.25 7.54
CA ARG A 101 0.50 -21.52 6.80
C ARG A 101 -0.46 -21.44 5.62
N SER A 102 -1.53 -20.65 5.72
CA SER A 102 -2.48 -20.50 4.61
C SER A 102 -1.92 -19.59 3.52
N TRP A 103 -1.11 -18.59 3.87
CA TRP A 103 -0.37 -17.78 2.90
C TRP A 103 0.72 -18.57 2.17
N GLU A 104 1.44 -19.45 2.88
CA GLU A 104 2.47 -20.33 2.30
C GLU A 104 1.92 -21.29 1.24
N LYS A 105 0.65 -21.67 1.35
CA LYS A 105 -0.02 -22.53 0.36
C LYS A 105 -0.32 -21.83 -0.97
N VAL A 106 -0.21 -20.50 -1.04
CA VAL A 106 -0.46 -19.75 -2.27
C VAL A 106 0.73 -19.96 -3.23
N PRO A 107 0.54 -20.65 -4.37
CA PRO A 107 1.65 -21.00 -5.26
C PRO A 107 2.20 -19.78 -6.01
N ASN A 108 1.31 -18.86 -6.41
CA ASN A 108 1.69 -17.64 -7.12
C ASN A 108 0.98 -16.42 -6.51
N LYS A 109 1.69 -15.75 -5.60
CA LYS A 109 1.18 -14.56 -4.88
C LYS A 109 0.95 -13.36 -5.82
N ARG A 110 1.75 -13.23 -6.88
CA ARG A 110 1.57 -12.16 -7.88
C ARG A 110 0.27 -12.34 -8.66
N ALA A 111 0.02 -13.56 -9.14
CA ALA A 111 -1.25 -13.90 -9.80
C ALA A 111 -2.46 -13.72 -8.87
N LEU A 112 -2.30 -14.02 -7.57
CA LEU A 112 -3.33 -13.73 -6.56
C LEU A 112 -3.57 -12.22 -6.42
N GLY A 113 -2.52 -11.41 -6.42
CA GLY A 113 -2.63 -9.94 -6.43
C GLY A 113 -3.41 -9.42 -7.64
N GLU A 114 -3.13 -9.94 -8.84
CA GLU A 114 -3.90 -9.59 -10.05
C GLU A 114 -5.36 -9.96 -9.93
N GLU A 115 -5.66 -11.17 -9.43
CA GLU A 115 -7.02 -11.65 -9.20
C GLU A 115 -7.79 -10.76 -8.22
N ILE A 116 -7.13 -10.31 -7.15
CA ILE A 116 -7.72 -9.38 -6.18
C ILE A 116 -8.12 -8.07 -6.85
N TYR A 117 -7.23 -7.46 -7.65
CA TYR A 117 -7.59 -6.24 -8.37
C TYR A 117 -8.71 -6.45 -9.38
N ILE A 118 -8.71 -7.58 -10.11
CA ILE A 118 -9.78 -7.91 -11.06
C ILE A 118 -11.13 -8.02 -10.32
N GLN A 119 -11.19 -8.73 -9.19
CA GLN A 119 -12.41 -8.82 -8.38
C GLN A 119 -12.90 -7.45 -7.90
N ILE A 120 -11.98 -6.58 -7.47
CA ILE A 120 -12.31 -5.21 -7.06
C ILE A 120 -12.90 -4.43 -8.23
N PHE A 121 -12.29 -4.49 -9.41
CA PHE A 121 -12.78 -3.76 -10.58
C PHE A 121 -14.08 -4.33 -11.15
N MET A 122 -14.33 -5.63 -11.00
CA MET A 122 -15.64 -6.21 -11.32
C MET A 122 -16.72 -5.77 -10.32
N HIS A 123 -16.38 -5.64 -9.04
CA HIS A 123 -17.34 -5.25 -8.00
C HIS A 123 -17.61 -3.73 -7.95
N LYS A 124 -16.57 -2.92 -8.14
CA LYS A 124 -16.62 -1.45 -8.11
C LYS A 124 -15.78 -0.88 -9.28
N PRO A 125 -16.30 -0.91 -10.53
CA PRO A 125 -15.58 -0.51 -11.73
C PRO A 125 -15.01 0.91 -11.69
N MET A 126 -15.68 1.82 -10.99
CA MET A 126 -15.22 3.21 -10.81
C MET A 126 -13.84 3.32 -10.16
N LEU A 127 -13.40 2.35 -9.34
CA LEU A 127 -12.06 2.39 -8.73
C LEU A 127 -10.93 2.24 -9.75
N LYS A 128 -11.21 1.70 -10.94
CA LYS A 128 -10.22 1.59 -12.00
C LYS A 128 -9.80 2.97 -12.55
N SER A 129 -10.64 4.00 -12.40
CA SER A 129 -10.32 5.37 -12.86
C SER A 129 -9.12 5.98 -12.15
N LEU A 130 -8.80 5.48 -10.95
CA LEU A 130 -7.71 5.95 -10.10
C LEU A 130 -6.33 5.54 -10.60
N PHE A 131 -6.28 4.61 -11.56
CA PHE A 131 -5.05 4.00 -12.02
C PHE A 131 -4.65 4.50 -13.42
N PRO A 132 -3.36 4.48 -13.77
CA PRO A 132 -2.89 4.91 -15.09
C PRO A 132 -3.40 4.00 -16.23
N PHE A 133 -3.80 2.76 -15.92
CA PHE A 133 -4.40 1.81 -16.87
C PHE A 133 -5.94 1.91 -16.95
N ARG A 134 -6.53 3.03 -16.54
CA ARG A 134 -7.99 3.25 -16.48
C ARG A 134 -8.75 3.00 -17.77
N THR A 135 -8.12 3.11 -18.94
CA THR A 135 -8.74 2.88 -20.26
C THR A 135 -8.68 1.42 -20.72
N VAL A 136 -7.86 0.57 -20.10
CA VAL A 136 -7.63 -0.82 -20.54
C VAL A 136 -8.82 -1.71 -20.15
N PRO A 137 -9.44 -2.49 -21.05
CA PRO A 137 -10.50 -3.42 -20.68
C PRO A 137 -10.07 -4.45 -19.60
N VAL A 138 -10.99 -4.88 -18.72
CA VAL A 138 -10.65 -5.74 -17.56
C VAL A 138 -10.06 -7.09 -17.99
N ASP A 139 -10.60 -7.66 -19.08
CA ASP A 139 -10.12 -8.88 -19.74
C ASP A 139 -8.70 -8.76 -20.32
N GLN A 140 -8.23 -7.54 -20.55
CA GLN A 140 -6.90 -7.24 -21.09
C GLN A 140 -5.89 -6.79 -20.02
N LEU A 141 -6.33 -6.59 -18.77
CA LEU A 141 -5.47 -6.04 -17.71
C LEU A 141 -4.23 -6.90 -17.44
N ARG A 142 -4.35 -8.23 -17.49
CA ARG A 142 -3.22 -9.14 -17.23
C ARG A 142 -2.06 -8.98 -18.23
N ASN A 143 -2.32 -8.39 -19.40
CA ASN A 143 -1.30 -8.09 -20.40
C ASN A 143 -0.69 -6.68 -20.23
N ASN A 144 -1.23 -5.87 -19.33
CA ASN A 144 -0.77 -4.51 -19.10
C ASN A 144 0.32 -4.47 -18.01
N ALA A 145 1.50 -3.99 -18.36
CA ALA A 145 2.65 -3.95 -17.45
C ALA A 145 2.45 -3.06 -16.21
N LEU A 146 1.69 -1.97 -16.33
CA LEU A 146 1.38 -1.09 -15.19
C LEU A 146 0.45 -1.79 -14.20
N PHE A 147 -0.55 -2.51 -14.71
CA PHE A 147 -1.43 -3.33 -13.90
C PHE A 147 -0.69 -4.46 -13.18
N THR A 148 0.12 -5.25 -13.89
CA THR A 148 0.84 -6.38 -13.27
C THR A 148 1.86 -5.89 -12.24
N ARG A 149 2.53 -4.76 -12.49
CA ARG A 149 3.38 -4.10 -11.51
C ARG A 149 2.59 -3.67 -10.26
N GLN A 150 1.44 -3.04 -10.45
CA GLN A 150 0.59 -2.59 -9.35
C GLN A 150 0.06 -3.75 -8.50
N ALA A 151 -0.35 -4.84 -9.15
CA ALA A 151 -0.75 -6.08 -8.51
C ALA A 151 0.41 -6.73 -7.72
N ALA A 152 1.63 -6.71 -8.27
CA ALA A 152 2.81 -7.23 -7.59
C ALA A 152 3.14 -6.41 -6.33
N ILE A 153 3.09 -5.07 -6.38
CA ILE A 153 3.30 -4.21 -5.21
C ILE A 153 2.34 -4.55 -4.08
N PHE A 154 1.06 -4.77 -4.41
CA PHE A 154 0.07 -5.16 -3.42
C PHE A 154 0.33 -6.57 -2.85
N ALA A 155 0.68 -7.54 -3.70
CA ALA A 155 1.04 -8.88 -3.24
C ALA A 155 2.26 -8.87 -2.32
N ASP A 156 3.28 -8.08 -2.64
CA ASP A 156 4.49 -7.91 -1.85
C ASP A 156 4.17 -7.22 -0.50
N PHE A 157 3.24 -6.27 -0.47
CA PHE A 157 2.76 -5.68 0.79
C PHE A 157 2.15 -6.74 1.72
N ILE A 158 1.28 -7.61 1.19
CA ILE A 158 0.71 -8.72 1.99
C ILE A 158 1.80 -9.69 2.42
N ASP A 159 2.78 -9.98 1.55
CA ASP A 159 3.92 -10.85 1.88
C ASP A 159 4.77 -10.29 3.03
N CYS A 160 5.04 -8.98 3.03
CA CYS A 160 5.73 -8.31 4.13
C CYS A 160 4.92 -8.37 5.43
N VAL A 161 3.62 -8.08 5.40
CA VAL A 161 2.75 -8.16 6.58
C VAL A 161 2.78 -9.57 7.17
N VAL A 162 2.63 -10.61 6.34
CA VAL A 162 2.67 -12.01 6.79
C VAL A 162 4.08 -12.42 7.24
N GLY A 163 5.14 -11.89 6.61
CA GLY A 163 6.53 -12.12 7.02
C GLY A 163 6.83 -11.57 8.41
N TYR A 164 6.41 -10.33 8.70
CA TYR A 164 6.54 -9.73 10.04
C TYR A 164 5.68 -10.46 11.07
N LEU A 165 4.51 -10.93 10.65
CA LEU A 165 3.67 -11.78 11.46
C LEU A 165 4.37 -13.11 11.81
N ALA A 166 5.10 -13.73 10.88
CA ALA A 166 5.82 -14.98 11.12
C ALA A 166 6.91 -14.86 12.18
N ILE A 167 7.60 -13.72 12.23
CA ILE A 167 8.64 -13.41 13.23
C ILE A 167 8.10 -12.76 14.52
N ASP A 168 6.77 -12.70 14.68
CA ASP A 168 6.10 -12.10 15.84
C ASP A 168 6.48 -10.63 16.08
N ASN A 169 6.58 -9.83 15.02
CA ASN A 169 6.93 -8.41 15.11
C ASN A 169 5.76 -7.52 14.67
N GLY A 170 4.91 -7.15 15.63
CA GLY A 170 3.78 -6.25 15.43
C GLY A 170 4.19 -4.82 15.09
N ASN A 171 5.32 -4.33 15.60
CA ASN A 171 5.79 -2.96 15.33
C ASN A 171 6.09 -2.74 13.85
N LEU A 172 6.74 -3.72 13.18
CA LEU A 172 7.00 -3.64 11.74
C LEU A 172 5.71 -3.65 10.90
N ILE A 173 4.68 -4.38 11.34
CA ILE A 173 3.36 -4.35 10.70
C ILE A 173 2.73 -2.96 10.83
N MET A 174 2.79 -2.37 12.04
CA MET A 174 2.23 -1.04 12.30
C MET A 174 2.95 0.04 11.51
N GLU A 175 4.29 0.00 11.46
CA GLU A 175 5.11 0.97 10.72
C GLU A 175 4.86 0.89 9.21
N LEU A 176 4.83 -0.32 8.64
CA LEU A 176 4.52 -0.51 7.24
C LEU A 176 3.11 0.02 6.90
N SER A 177 2.12 -0.32 7.74
CA SER A 177 0.73 0.12 7.55
C SER A 177 0.58 1.64 7.65
N GLU A 178 1.21 2.26 8.65
CA GLU A 178 1.22 3.72 8.81
C GLU A 178 1.82 4.42 7.59
N ARG A 179 2.95 3.92 7.09
CA ARG A 179 3.62 4.51 5.92
C ARG A 179 2.76 4.44 4.67
N VAL A 180 2.09 3.30 4.43
CA VAL A 180 1.16 3.17 3.31
C VAL A 180 0.01 4.17 3.46
N GLY A 181 -0.54 4.32 4.67
CA GLY A 181 -1.58 5.30 4.97
C GLY A 181 -1.16 6.74 4.68
N VAL A 182 0.01 7.16 5.19
CA VAL A 182 0.58 8.50 4.97
C VAL A 182 0.83 8.75 3.47
N ASN A 183 1.41 7.79 2.75
CA ASN A 183 1.68 7.96 1.33
C ASN A 183 0.40 8.18 0.52
N HIS A 184 -0.69 7.48 0.84
CA HIS A 184 -1.98 7.70 0.17
C HIS A 184 -2.60 9.06 0.55
N ALA A 185 -2.37 9.55 1.77
CA ALA A 185 -2.81 10.90 2.15
C ALA A 185 -2.08 11.98 1.34
N LEU A 186 -0.80 11.77 1.02
CA LEU A 186 -0.01 12.69 0.20
C LEU A 186 -0.37 12.66 -1.30
N MET A 187 -1.08 11.63 -1.76
CA MET A 187 -1.58 11.56 -3.14
C MET A 187 -2.81 12.47 -3.31
N THR A 188 -2.59 13.79 -3.41
CA THR A 188 -3.65 14.80 -3.53
C THR A 188 -4.32 14.82 -4.91
N SER A 189 -3.66 14.31 -5.95
CA SER A 189 -4.18 14.26 -7.32
C SER A 189 -5.37 13.29 -7.48
N VAL A 190 -5.58 12.40 -6.52
CA VAL A 190 -6.65 11.42 -6.51
C VAL A 190 -7.47 11.61 -5.25
N ASN A 191 -8.79 11.73 -5.38
CA ASN A 191 -9.69 11.83 -4.23
C ASN A 191 -9.85 10.45 -3.56
N PHE A 192 -8.79 10.00 -2.89
CA PHE A 192 -8.71 8.69 -2.27
C PHE A 192 -9.59 8.61 -1.02
N ASP A 193 -10.43 7.58 -0.95
CA ASP A 193 -11.30 7.31 0.18
C ASP A 193 -10.80 6.06 0.95
N PRO A 194 -10.46 6.20 2.25
CA PRO A 194 -9.99 5.10 3.09
C PRO A 194 -10.92 3.88 3.15
N GLU A 195 -12.22 4.03 2.89
CA GLU A 195 -13.14 2.89 2.81
C GLU A 195 -12.75 1.90 1.71
N TRP A 196 -12.00 2.33 0.70
CA TRP A 196 -11.56 1.45 -0.38
C TRP A 196 -10.63 0.35 0.12
N TRP A 197 -9.82 0.59 1.16
CA TRP A 197 -9.00 -0.45 1.76
C TRP A 197 -9.83 -1.60 2.36
N VAL A 198 -11.07 -1.33 2.80
CA VAL A 198 -12.01 -2.37 3.23
C VAL A 198 -12.40 -3.27 2.06
N LEU A 199 -12.55 -2.73 0.85
CA LEU A 199 -12.82 -3.52 -0.36
C LEU A 199 -11.64 -4.42 -0.73
N PHE A 200 -10.42 -3.89 -0.63
CA PHE A 200 -9.19 -4.67 -0.82
C PHE A 200 -9.10 -5.80 0.20
N ALA A 201 -9.29 -5.52 1.49
CA ALA A 201 -9.25 -6.53 2.53
C ALA A 201 -10.33 -7.62 2.34
N ASN A 202 -11.53 -7.24 1.94
CA ASN A 202 -12.58 -8.20 1.61
C ASN A 202 -12.20 -9.10 0.42
N SER A 203 -11.58 -8.54 -0.61
CA SER A 203 -11.16 -9.30 -1.80
C SER A 203 -10.00 -10.25 -1.48
N VAL A 204 -9.07 -9.86 -0.60
CA VAL A 204 -8.04 -10.76 -0.04
C VAL A 204 -8.71 -11.95 0.67
N LEU A 205 -9.71 -11.69 1.52
CA LEU A 205 -10.42 -12.76 2.24
C LEU A 205 -11.12 -13.73 1.28
N ASP A 206 -11.73 -13.23 0.21
CA ASP A 206 -12.42 -14.07 -0.76
C ASP A 206 -11.41 -14.92 -1.56
N CYS A 207 -10.28 -14.33 -1.97
CA CYS A 207 -9.21 -15.02 -2.71
C CYS A 207 -8.43 -16.04 -1.88
N ILE A 208 -8.16 -15.75 -0.60
CA ILE A 208 -7.37 -16.64 0.28
C ILE A 208 -8.17 -17.84 0.77
N ARG A 209 -9.51 -17.77 0.72
CA ARG A 209 -10.41 -18.79 1.27
C ARG A 209 -10.10 -20.20 0.76
N GLN A 210 -9.84 -20.35 -0.54
CA GLN A 210 -9.52 -21.64 -1.16
C GLN A 210 -8.25 -22.30 -0.58
N TYR A 211 -7.32 -21.51 -0.03
CA TYR A 211 -6.10 -22.01 0.62
C TYR A 211 -6.27 -22.29 2.11
N CYS A 212 -7.38 -21.82 2.70
CA CYS A 212 -7.76 -22.09 4.09
C CYS A 212 -8.45 -23.45 4.26
N GLU A 213 -8.97 -24.04 3.18
CA GLU A 213 -9.72 -25.29 3.22
C GLU A 213 -8.77 -26.50 3.33
N PRO A 214 -8.87 -27.33 4.38
CA PRO A 214 -8.07 -28.54 4.47
C PRO A 214 -8.63 -29.65 3.57
N GLN A 215 -7.73 -30.42 2.95
CA GLN A 215 -8.05 -31.47 1.98
C GLN A 215 -8.40 -32.80 2.69
N PHE A 216 -9.55 -32.88 3.35
CA PHE A 216 -10.05 -34.15 3.90
C PHE A 216 -11.59 -34.24 3.89
N ILE A 217 -12.10 -35.47 4.00
CA ILE A 217 -13.49 -35.85 3.69
C ILE A 217 -14.53 -35.28 4.69
N CYS A 218 -14.15 -35.07 5.96
CA CYS A 218 -15.09 -34.60 6.98
C CYS A 218 -15.44 -33.10 6.83
N LEU A 219 -16.48 -32.82 6.04
CA LEU A 219 -16.93 -31.46 5.72
C LEU A 219 -17.22 -30.56 6.95
N PRO A 220 -17.86 -31.03 8.03
CA PRO A 220 -18.10 -30.18 9.21
C PRO A 220 -16.81 -29.70 9.88
N ILE A 221 -15.83 -30.59 10.04
CA ILE A 221 -14.54 -30.26 10.65
C ILE A 221 -13.74 -29.34 9.71
N SER A 222 -13.73 -29.64 8.41
CA SER A 222 -13.08 -28.79 7.40
C SER A 222 -13.64 -27.35 7.42
N ARG A 223 -14.97 -27.19 7.44
CA ARG A 223 -15.62 -25.87 7.54
C ARG A 223 -15.27 -25.14 8.83
N HIS A 224 -15.20 -25.86 9.96
CA HIS A 224 -14.83 -25.27 11.25
C HIS A 224 -13.39 -24.75 11.27
N ILE A 225 -12.44 -25.54 10.76
CA ILE A 225 -11.03 -25.16 10.63
C ILE A 225 -10.91 -23.95 9.71
N THR A 226 -11.54 -24.00 8.53
CA THR A 226 -11.55 -22.91 7.56
C THR A 226 -12.08 -21.63 8.20
N ARG A 227 -13.19 -21.71 8.96
CA ARG A 227 -13.75 -20.54 9.66
C ARG A 227 -12.76 -19.95 10.67
N LYS A 228 -12.04 -20.77 11.45
CA LYS A 228 -11.02 -20.28 12.39
C LYS A 228 -9.87 -19.57 11.68
N ILE A 229 -9.39 -20.11 10.56
CA ILE A 229 -8.33 -19.49 9.76
C ILE A 229 -8.82 -18.16 9.17
N MET A 230 -10.04 -18.13 8.62
CA MET A 230 -10.65 -16.91 8.07
C MET A 230 -10.88 -15.83 9.12
N ILE A 231 -11.19 -16.19 10.37
CA ILE A 231 -11.28 -15.23 11.48
C ILE A 231 -9.90 -14.61 11.77
N ALA A 232 -8.83 -15.42 11.76
CA ALA A 232 -7.47 -14.92 11.97
C ALA A 232 -7.04 -13.92 10.87
N TRP A 233 -7.30 -14.25 9.60
CA TRP A 233 -7.08 -13.32 8.48
C TRP A 233 -7.88 -12.03 8.63
N ARG A 234 -9.14 -12.15 9.04
CA ARG A 234 -10.01 -10.98 9.22
C ARG A 234 -9.50 -10.05 10.32
N ILE A 235 -9.00 -10.60 11.43
CA ILE A 235 -8.41 -9.79 12.51
C ILE A 235 -7.13 -9.10 12.02
N LEU A 236 -6.23 -9.83 11.34
CA LEU A 236 -5.01 -9.24 10.78
C LEU A 236 -5.31 -8.06 9.84
N LEU A 237 -6.18 -8.30 8.84
CA LEU A 237 -6.51 -7.29 7.85
C LEU A 237 -7.26 -6.11 8.49
N LYS A 238 -8.03 -6.33 9.56
CA LYS A 238 -8.61 -5.24 10.35
C LYS A 238 -7.55 -4.32 10.92
N GLU A 239 -6.56 -4.88 11.59
CA GLU A 239 -5.51 -4.08 12.24
C GLU A 239 -4.65 -3.32 11.22
N VAL A 240 -4.38 -3.95 10.06
CA VAL A 240 -3.69 -3.29 8.94
C VAL A 240 -4.51 -2.13 8.38
N VAL A 241 -5.79 -2.35 8.05
CA VAL A 241 -6.68 -1.33 7.49
C VAL A 241 -6.92 -0.20 8.50
N ASP A 242 -7.17 -0.53 9.76
CA ASP A 242 -7.37 0.46 10.82
C ASP A 242 -6.14 1.38 10.92
N ARG A 243 -4.94 0.81 10.92
CA ARG A 243 -3.69 1.58 11.03
C ARG A 243 -3.41 2.44 9.80
N MET A 244 -3.67 1.93 8.60
CA MET A 244 -3.56 2.69 7.35
C MET A 244 -4.53 3.88 7.33
N SER A 245 -5.79 3.64 7.69
CA SER A 245 -6.84 4.67 7.75
C SER A 245 -6.55 5.74 8.80
N GLU A 246 -6.12 5.34 9.98
CA GLU A 246 -5.75 6.29 11.03
C GLU A 246 -4.60 7.21 10.57
N ALA A 247 -3.52 6.63 10.03
CA ALA A 247 -2.38 7.39 9.54
C ALA A 247 -2.74 8.34 8.39
N PHE A 248 -3.63 7.90 7.50
CA PHE A 248 -4.15 8.73 6.42
C PHE A 248 -4.91 9.96 6.96
N ILE A 249 -5.85 9.73 7.88
CA ILE A 249 -6.69 10.80 8.46
C ILE A 249 -5.82 11.79 9.22
N GLN A 250 -4.92 11.29 10.08
CA GLN A 250 -4.00 12.14 10.85
C GLN A 250 -3.15 13.01 9.92
N ARG A 251 -2.66 12.46 8.80
CA ARG A 251 -1.86 13.24 7.86
C ARG A 251 -2.68 14.33 7.16
N ARG A 252 -3.88 14.01 6.65
CA ARG A 252 -4.77 14.99 6.03
C ARG A 252 -5.17 16.12 6.99
N GLU A 253 -5.43 15.79 8.25
CA GLU A 253 -5.73 16.78 9.29
C GLU A 253 -4.54 17.72 9.56
N LEU A 254 -3.31 17.20 9.53
CA LEU A 254 -2.10 18.02 9.69
C LEU A 254 -1.90 18.97 8.50
N ASP A 255 -2.08 18.50 7.28
CA ASP A 255 -1.94 19.33 6.08
C ASP A 255 -2.96 20.49 6.11
N ILE A 256 -4.23 20.23 6.49
CA ILE A 256 -5.27 21.27 6.67
C ILE A 256 -4.89 22.29 7.75
N ARG A 257 -4.32 21.84 8.88
CA ARG A 257 -3.88 22.76 9.95
C ARG A 257 -2.71 23.63 9.52
N GLN A 258 -1.81 23.11 8.70
CA GLN A 258 -0.68 23.88 8.16
C GLN A 258 -1.17 24.93 7.16
N GLU A 259 -2.08 24.56 6.26
CA GLU A 259 -2.72 25.52 5.33
C GLU A 259 -3.42 26.66 6.07
N ASN A 260 -4.17 26.35 7.15
CA ASN A 260 -4.86 27.36 7.95
C ASN A 260 -3.94 28.24 8.81
N ASN A 261 -2.72 27.77 9.13
CA ASN A 261 -1.74 28.53 9.90
C ASN A 261 -0.83 29.41 9.01
N CYS A 262 -0.81 29.20 7.69
CA CYS A 262 -0.18 30.10 6.72
C CYS A 262 -1.11 31.28 6.43
N ASP A 263 -1.17 32.23 7.36
CA ASP A 263 -1.87 33.51 7.18
C ASP A 263 -1.08 34.42 6.20
N PRO A 264 -1.66 34.94 5.10
CA PRO A 264 -0.94 35.76 4.11
C PRO A 264 -0.34 37.06 4.70
N ASN A 265 -0.82 37.50 5.86
CA ASN A 265 -0.37 38.73 6.51
C ASN A 265 0.96 38.58 7.29
N ALA A 266 1.46 37.36 7.53
CA ALA A 266 2.74 37.17 8.21
C ALA A 266 3.95 37.33 7.27
N GLN A 267 3.77 37.17 5.96
CA GLN A 267 4.84 37.34 4.97
C GLN A 267 5.14 38.81 4.63
N LEU A 268 4.25 39.74 4.93
CA LEU A 268 4.48 41.17 4.69
C LEU A 268 5.39 41.81 5.76
N VAL A 269 5.41 41.27 6.98
CA VAL A 269 6.20 41.82 8.10
C VAL A 269 7.70 41.52 7.95
N GLU A 270 8.06 40.35 7.38
CA GLU A 270 9.48 40.00 7.12
C GLU A 270 10.09 40.76 5.92
N SER A 271 9.26 41.27 5.00
CA SER A 271 9.72 42.13 3.89
C SER A 271 9.89 43.60 4.29
N GLU A 272 9.18 44.09 5.31
CA GLU A 272 9.33 45.47 5.81
C GLU A 272 10.49 45.64 6.81
N GLU A 273 10.89 44.59 7.54
CA GLU A 273 12.05 44.65 8.44
C GLU A 273 13.40 44.70 7.70
N LYS A 274 13.47 44.22 6.45
CA LYS A 274 14.72 44.30 5.64
C LYS A 274 14.90 45.61 4.89
N GLN A 275 13.91 46.50 4.86
CA GLN A 275 14.00 47.78 4.16
C GLN A 275 14.32 48.96 5.09
N ASN A 276 14.26 48.80 6.41
CA ASN A 276 14.44 49.90 7.38
C ASN A 276 15.78 49.90 8.12
N HIS A 277 16.83 49.24 7.59
CA HIS A 277 18.15 49.20 8.24
C HIS A 277 19.31 49.51 7.30
N SER A 278 19.18 50.53 6.44
CA SER A 278 20.27 51.00 5.58
C SER A 278 20.47 52.52 5.53
N GLU A 279 20.03 53.26 6.54
CA GLU A 279 20.38 54.68 6.67
C GLU A 279 21.00 54.88 8.05
N ASP A 280 22.08 55.67 8.06
CA ASP A 280 22.90 56.06 9.21
C ASP A 280 24.01 55.09 9.63
N ASP A 281 25.12 55.12 8.90
CA ASP A 281 26.46 55.27 9.51
C ASP A 281 27.46 55.76 8.46
N ASP A 282 27.44 57.07 8.23
CA ASP A 282 28.53 57.81 7.60
C ASP A 282 29.16 58.66 8.71
N LEU A 283 30.45 58.47 9.01
CA LEU A 283 31.43 59.45 9.52
C LEU A 283 32.71 58.74 10.05
N ASN A 284 33.73 58.57 9.18
CA ASN A 284 35.11 59.06 9.42
C ASN A 284 36.11 58.65 8.31
N ASN A 285 36.39 59.64 7.46
CA ASN A 285 37.62 60.07 6.74
C ASN A 285 38.99 59.48 7.22
N PRO A 286 40.15 59.55 6.49
CA PRO A 286 40.44 60.27 5.23
C PRO A 286 41.35 59.60 4.17
N ASN A 287 41.37 60.21 2.98
CA ASN A 287 42.48 60.34 2.01
C ASN A 287 43.42 59.14 1.75
N LEU A 288 43.42 58.63 0.50
CA LEU A 288 44.66 58.47 -0.29
C LEU A 288 44.37 58.25 -1.79
N GLU A 289 44.74 59.29 -2.53
CA GLU A 289 45.19 59.40 -3.93
C GLU A 289 45.19 58.17 -4.85
N ILE A 290 44.40 58.32 -5.92
CA ILE A 290 44.73 58.19 -7.36
C ILE A 290 46.12 57.60 -7.66
N PHE A 291 46.15 56.48 -8.39
CA PHE A 291 47.04 56.30 -9.54
C PHE A 291 46.41 55.36 -10.58
N ASP A 292 46.09 55.96 -11.73
CA ASP A 292 45.95 55.28 -13.02
C ASP A 292 47.32 54.77 -13.49
N VAL A 293 47.40 53.51 -13.95
CA VAL A 293 48.32 53.12 -15.03
C VAL A 293 47.66 52.04 -15.90
N GLN A 294 47.62 52.33 -17.20
CA GLN A 294 47.12 51.49 -18.30
C GLN A 294 48.02 50.30 -18.62
N LEU A 295 47.37 49.28 -19.21
CA LEU A 295 47.87 48.13 -20.01
C LEU A 295 48.63 47.01 -19.28
#